data_AF-A0A8C3P919-F1
#
_entry.id   AF-A0A8C3P919-F1
#
_cell.length_a   1.000
_cell.length_b   1.000
_cell.length_c   1.000
_cell.angle_alpha   90.00
_cell.angle_beta   90.00
_cell.angle_gamma   90.00
#
_symmetry.space_group_name_H-M   'P 1'
#
loop_
_entity.id
_entity.type
_entity.pdbx_description
1 polymer ?
#
loop_
_entity_poly.entity_id
_entity_poly.type
_entity_poly.pdbx_seq_one_letter_code
_entity_poly.pdbx_strand_id
1 'polypeptide(L)'
;LQLIDTAYMALGEEAAQNYEAVRAAILDRVGLSVERYRQKLWSAQWTSVVRPRAFTQRLRDWATRSLRPDTCTMEEIMDSLILEQFLQSLPETVRTWVRRHQPGTVEEAVLGHDSLWGPDPQFENPWLRRSRVYSQLCYWPAG
;
A
#
# COMPACT_ATOMS: atom_id res chain seq x y z
N LEU A 1 -5.68 3.06 -23.73
CA LEU A 1 -5.93 1.62 -23.97
C LEU A 1 -4.95 0.74 -23.21
N GLN A 2 -3.63 0.82 -23.43
CA GLN A 2 -2.62 0.01 -22.70
C GLN A 2 -2.68 0.03 -21.15
N LEU A 3 -3.02 1.18 -20.54
CA LEU A 3 -3.10 1.32 -19.07
C LEU A 3 -4.30 0.61 -18.46
N ILE A 4 -5.41 0.50 -19.20
CA ILE A 4 -6.64 -0.15 -18.73
C ILE A 4 -6.44 -1.66 -18.77
N ASP A 5 -5.91 -2.18 -19.88
CA ASP A 5 -5.65 -3.62 -20.04
C ASP A 5 -4.64 -4.12 -18.99
N THR A 6 -3.59 -3.36 -18.69
CA THR A 6 -2.64 -3.77 -17.63
C THR A 6 -3.19 -3.64 -16.21
N ALA A 7 -4.08 -2.67 -15.94
CA ALA A 7 -4.77 -2.60 -14.65
C ALA A 7 -5.78 -3.74 -14.49
N TYR A 8 -6.45 -4.12 -15.58
CA TYR A 8 -7.41 -5.23 -15.61
C TYR A 8 -6.73 -6.58 -15.37
N MET A 9 -5.57 -6.84 -16.01
CA MET A 9 -4.81 -8.08 -15.82
C MET A 9 -4.18 -8.21 -14.41
N ALA A 10 -4.08 -7.12 -13.65
CA ALA A 10 -3.61 -7.14 -12.26
C ALA A 10 -4.75 -7.45 -11.26
N LEU A 11 -6.02 -7.35 -11.69
CA LEU A 11 -7.20 -7.65 -10.89
C LEU A 11 -7.66 -9.08 -11.17
N GLY A 12 -8.10 -9.81 -10.14
CA GLY A 12 -8.79 -11.09 -10.35
C GLY A 12 -10.16 -10.89 -11.03
N GLU A 13 -10.70 -11.93 -11.68
CA GLU A 13 -11.96 -11.88 -12.45
C GLU A 13 -13.14 -11.27 -11.67
N GLU A 14 -13.28 -11.57 -10.38
CA GLU A 14 -14.33 -10.99 -9.54
C GLU A 14 -14.10 -9.49 -9.23
N ALA A 15 -12.85 -9.09 -8.99
CA ALA A 15 -12.50 -7.70 -8.72
C ALA A 15 -12.63 -6.83 -9.99
N ALA A 16 -12.44 -7.42 -11.16
CA ALA A 16 -12.55 -6.75 -12.45
C ALA A 16 -14.00 -6.40 -12.85
N GLN A 17 -15.00 -6.98 -12.17
CA GLN A 17 -16.42 -6.63 -12.29
C GLN A 17 -16.82 -5.44 -11.41
N ASN A 18 -16.00 -5.09 -10.42
CA ASN A 18 -16.25 -3.96 -9.55
C ASN A 18 -15.57 -2.69 -10.09
N TYR A 19 -16.37 -1.70 -10.48
CA TYR A 19 -15.89 -0.42 -11.00
C TYR A 19 -14.92 0.30 -10.05
N GLU A 20 -15.14 0.27 -8.74
CA GLU A 20 -14.26 0.95 -7.78
C GLU A 20 -12.91 0.24 -7.67
N ALA A 21 -12.87 -1.09 -7.78
CA ALA A 21 -11.63 -1.85 -7.80
C ALA A 21 -10.82 -1.58 -9.08
N VAL A 22 -11.50 -1.53 -10.24
CA VAL A 22 -10.87 -1.15 -11.52
C VAL A 22 -10.36 0.29 -11.47
N ARG A 23 -11.15 1.21 -10.94
CA ARG A 23 -10.76 2.62 -10.75
C ARG A 23 -9.55 2.74 -9.83
N ALA A 24 -9.52 2.01 -8.70
CA ALA A 24 -8.40 2.00 -7.78
C ALA A 24 -7.12 1.47 -8.44
N ALA A 25 -7.20 0.37 -9.19
CA ALA A 25 -6.06 -0.20 -9.91
C ALA A 25 -5.52 0.73 -11.00
N ILE A 26 -6.41 1.40 -11.75
CA ILE A 26 -6.01 2.41 -12.73
C ILE A 26 -5.32 3.59 -12.05
N LEU A 27 -5.89 4.10 -10.94
CA LEU A 27 -5.29 5.20 -10.19
C LEU A 27 -3.91 4.82 -9.66
N ASP A 28 -3.72 3.59 -9.19
CA ASP A 28 -2.42 3.10 -8.75
C ASP A 28 -1.40 3.00 -9.90
N ARG A 29 -1.82 2.48 -11.05
CA ARG A 29 -0.99 2.36 -12.26
C ARG A 29 -0.53 3.71 -12.78
N VAL A 30 -1.40 4.72 -12.76
CA VAL A 30 -1.13 6.09 -13.26
C VAL A 30 -0.38 6.95 -12.23
N GLY A 31 -0.19 6.44 -11.02
CA GLY A 31 0.58 7.15 -10.00
C GLY A 31 -0.24 8.12 -9.16
N LEU A 32 -1.56 7.96 -9.18
CA LEU A 32 -2.56 8.79 -8.50
C LEU A 32 -3.21 8.07 -7.30
N SER A 33 -2.69 6.91 -6.89
CA SER A 33 -3.15 6.22 -5.68
C SER A 33 -2.83 7.03 -4.42
N VAL A 34 -3.67 6.85 -3.41
CA VAL A 34 -3.51 7.44 -2.08
C VAL A 34 -2.12 7.12 -1.50
N GLU A 35 -1.69 5.87 -1.63
CA GLU A 35 -0.38 5.39 -1.18
C GLU A 35 0.80 6.16 -1.81
N ARG A 36 0.73 6.48 -3.10
CA ARG A 36 1.81 7.25 -3.75
C ARG A 36 1.85 8.71 -3.32
N TYR A 37 0.71 9.32 -3.01
CA TYR A 37 0.70 10.65 -2.42
C TYR A 37 1.23 10.63 -0.99
N ARG A 38 0.94 9.58 -0.20
CA ARG A 38 1.50 9.38 1.14
C ARG A 38 3.02 9.29 1.07
N GLN A 39 3.55 8.43 0.21
CA GLN A 39 4.99 8.31 0.00
C GLN A 39 5.64 9.65 -0.37
N LYS A 40 5.03 10.43 -1.27
CA LYS A 40 5.53 11.77 -1.63
C LYS A 40 5.52 12.72 -0.45
N LEU A 41 4.49 12.69 0.39
CA LEU A 41 4.36 13.53 1.58
C LEU A 41 5.49 13.26 2.58
N TRP A 42 5.75 11.99 2.90
CA TRP A 42 6.70 11.61 3.95
C TRP A 42 8.15 11.53 3.48
N SER A 43 8.39 11.31 2.18
CA SER A 43 9.73 11.42 1.59
C SER A 43 10.11 12.85 1.19
N ALA A 44 9.20 13.81 1.31
CA ALA A 44 9.45 15.18 0.92
C ALA A 44 10.55 15.82 1.76
N GLN A 45 11.64 16.22 1.11
CA GLN A 45 12.70 16.99 1.74
C GLN A 45 12.72 18.40 1.17
N TRP A 46 12.86 19.39 2.05
CA TRP A 46 13.04 20.76 1.62
C TRP A 46 14.42 20.92 0.97
N THR A 47 14.48 21.66 -0.12
CA THR A 47 15.72 22.02 -0.81
C THR A 47 15.78 23.54 -0.96
N SER A 48 16.96 24.13 -0.86
CA SER A 48 17.16 25.60 -0.95
C SER A 48 16.72 26.20 -2.28
N VAL A 49 16.58 25.38 -3.32
CA VAL A 49 16.10 25.77 -4.66
C VAL A 49 14.58 26.04 -4.66
N VAL A 50 13.82 25.44 -3.75
CA VAL A 50 12.37 25.59 -3.67
C VAL A 50 11.99 26.63 -2.61
N ARG A 51 11.24 27.65 -3.03
CA ARG A 51 10.70 28.66 -2.10
C ARG A 51 9.89 27.97 -0.99
N PRO A 52 10.08 28.33 0.29
CA PRO A 52 9.38 27.70 1.41
C PRO A 52 7.86 27.65 1.22
N ARG A 53 7.25 28.74 0.74
CA ARG A 53 5.80 28.80 0.45
C ARG A 53 5.34 27.81 -0.63
N ALA A 54 6.16 27.58 -1.66
CA ALA A 54 5.84 26.61 -2.70
C ALA A 54 6.02 25.17 -2.19
N PHE A 55 7.01 24.93 -1.33
CA PHE A 55 7.20 23.64 -0.69
C PHE A 55 6.04 23.29 0.26
N THR A 56 5.63 24.23 1.12
CA THR A 56 4.49 24.02 2.02
C THR A 56 3.17 23.85 1.28
N GLN A 57 2.96 24.55 0.16
CA GLN A 57 1.79 24.33 -0.70
C GLN A 57 1.77 22.90 -1.27
N ARG A 58 2.92 22.40 -1.77
CA ARG A 58 3.02 21.02 -2.28
C ARG A 58 2.76 19.98 -1.19
N LEU A 59 3.31 20.18 0.02
CA LEU A 59 3.03 19.30 1.16
C LEU A 59 1.53 19.27 1.47
N ARG A 60 0.87 20.42 1.46
CA ARG A 60 -0.57 20.51 1.69
C ARG A 60 -1.37 19.76 0.63
N ASP A 61 -1.03 19.93 -0.64
CA ASP A 61 -1.71 19.26 -1.74
C ASP A 61 -1.54 17.72 -1.65
N TRP A 62 -0.36 17.24 -1.25
CA TRP A 62 -0.13 15.82 -1.02
C TRP A 62 -0.89 15.32 0.22
N ALA A 63 -0.90 16.08 1.32
CA ALA A 63 -1.64 15.71 2.53
C ALA A 63 -3.14 15.60 2.26
N THR A 64 -3.75 16.56 1.57
CA THR A 64 -5.17 16.52 1.22
C THR A 64 -5.50 15.30 0.34
N ARG A 65 -4.64 14.96 -0.63
CA ARG A 65 -4.86 13.79 -1.51
C ARG A 65 -4.61 12.44 -0.82
N SER A 66 -3.75 12.43 0.19
CA SER A 66 -3.32 11.24 0.95
C SER A 66 -4.25 10.90 2.11
N LEU A 67 -4.78 11.91 2.78
CA LEU A 67 -5.62 11.76 3.97
C LEU A 67 -7.10 11.95 3.65
N ARG A 68 -7.42 12.61 2.52
CA ARG A 68 -8.79 12.92 2.07
C ARG A 68 -9.69 13.37 3.22
N PRO A 69 -9.30 14.45 3.94
CA PRO A 69 -9.98 14.88 5.16
C PRO A 69 -11.46 15.25 4.93
N ASP A 70 -11.86 15.53 3.70
CA ASP A 70 -13.24 15.85 3.33
C ASP A 70 -14.16 14.62 3.28
N THR A 71 -13.59 13.42 3.17
CA THR A 71 -14.33 12.15 3.02
C THR A 71 -14.02 11.11 4.08
N CYS A 72 -12.96 11.31 4.87
CA CYS A 72 -12.50 10.36 5.88
C CYS A 72 -12.76 10.89 7.30
N THR A 73 -13.09 9.98 8.21
CA THR A 73 -13.22 10.28 9.64
C THR A 73 -11.86 10.47 10.30
N MET A 74 -11.84 11.06 11.50
CA MET A 74 -10.61 11.18 12.28
C MET A 74 -9.96 9.82 12.57
N GLU A 75 -10.78 8.81 12.84
CA GLU A 75 -10.33 7.43 13.08
C GLU A 75 -9.65 6.85 11.82
N GLU A 76 -10.27 6.98 10.65
CA GLU A 76 -9.68 6.50 9.38
C GLU A 76 -8.37 7.22 9.02
N ILE A 77 -8.25 8.51 9.37
CA ILE A 77 -7.02 9.28 9.23
C ILE A 77 -5.95 8.73 10.19
N MET A 78 -6.29 8.49 11.45
CA MET A 78 -5.35 7.92 12.42
C MET A 78 -4.90 6.52 12.02
N ASP A 79 -5.82 5.64 11.63
CA ASP A 79 -5.50 4.27 11.21
C ASP A 79 -4.57 4.28 9.98
N SER A 80 -4.82 5.20 9.04
CA SER A 80 -3.95 5.42 7.89
C SER A 80 -2.53 5.84 8.29
N LEU A 81 -2.39 6.70 9.31
CA LEU A 81 -1.09 7.13 9.83
C LEU A 81 -0.38 5.99 10.58
N ILE A 82 -1.12 5.21 11.37
CA ILE A 82 -0.58 4.06 12.10
C ILE A 82 -0.07 3.00 11.13
N LEU A 83 -0.86 2.68 10.10
CA LEU A 83 -0.47 1.75 9.04
C LEU A 83 0.83 2.20 8.37
N GLU A 84 0.95 3.48 8.05
CA GLU A 84 2.16 4.00 7.44
C GLU A 84 3.36 3.91 8.38
N GLN A 85 3.21 4.31 9.64
CA GLN A 85 4.27 4.21 10.64
C GLN A 85 4.72 2.76 10.84
N PHE A 86 3.78 1.81 10.83
CA PHE A 86 4.07 0.37 10.88
C PHE A 86 4.89 -0.05 9.66
N LEU A 87 4.45 0.29 8.44
CA LEU A 87 5.20 -0.05 7.23
C LEU A 87 6.61 0.56 7.22
N GLN A 88 6.78 1.78 7.73
CA GLN A 88 8.08 2.44 7.84
C GLN A 88 8.98 1.87 8.95
N SER A 89 8.42 1.24 9.98
CA SER A 89 9.22 0.57 11.03
C SER A 89 9.74 -0.79 10.60
N LEU A 90 9.10 -1.44 9.61
CA LEU A 90 9.52 -2.74 9.09
C LEU A 90 10.88 -2.66 8.36
N PRO A 91 11.72 -3.70 8.45
CA PRO A 91 12.91 -3.84 7.61
C PRO A 91 12.57 -3.80 6.12
N GLU A 92 13.46 -3.26 5.29
CA GLU A 92 13.18 -3.00 3.86
C GLU A 92 12.68 -4.23 3.09
N THR A 93 13.26 -5.41 3.35
CA THR A 93 12.86 -6.68 2.74
C THR A 93 11.40 -7.03 3.06
N VAL A 94 11.02 -6.88 4.33
CA VAL A 94 9.67 -7.19 4.84
C VAL A 94 8.67 -6.14 4.35
N ARG A 95 9.04 -4.86 4.43
CA ARG A 95 8.25 -3.74 3.94
C ARG A 95 7.91 -3.88 2.46
N THR A 96 8.88 -4.25 1.62
CA THR A 96 8.67 -4.47 0.19
C THR A 96 7.65 -5.59 -0.06
N TRP A 97 7.74 -6.68 0.69
CA TRP A 97 6.81 -7.79 0.59
C TRP A 97 5.40 -7.39 1.05
N VAL A 98 5.27 -6.70 2.19
CA VAL A 98 3.97 -6.29 2.74
C VAL A 98 3.30 -5.29 1.79
N ARG A 99 4.06 -4.29 1.29
CA ARG A 99 3.55 -3.30 0.32
C ARG A 99 3.08 -3.92 -0.99
N ARG A 100 3.67 -5.03 -1.43
CA ARG A 100 3.24 -5.73 -2.66
C ARG A 100 1.81 -6.26 -2.55
N HIS A 101 1.32 -6.50 -1.33
CA HIS A 101 -0.03 -6.96 -1.06
C HIS A 101 -1.02 -5.82 -0.78
N GLN A 102 -0.56 -4.55 -0.81
CA GLN A 102 -1.37 -3.33 -0.66
C GLN A 102 -2.37 -3.39 0.51
N PRO A 103 -1.90 -3.55 1.76
CA PRO A 103 -2.80 -3.62 2.91
C PRO A 103 -3.58 -2.30 3.05
N GLY A 104 -4.89 -2.41 3.24
CA GLY A 104 -5.79 -1.30 3.53
C GLY A 104 -5.86 -0.95 5.01
N THR A 105 -5.52 -1.89 5.90
CA THR A 105 -5.53 -1.70 7.35
C THR A 105 -4.23 -2.17 8.01
N VAL A 106 -4.02 -1.74 9.26
CA VAL A 106 -2.88 -2.17 10.09
C VAL A 106 -2.91 -3.68 10.28
N GLU A 107 -4.09 -4.25 10.53
CA GLU A 107 -4.30 -5.69 10.73
C GLU A 107 -3.89 -6.47 9.49
N GLU A 108 -4.27 -6.02 8.30
CA GLU A 108 -3.82 -6.66 7.05
C GLU A 108 -2.30 -6.62 6.89
N ALA A 109 -1.66 -5.52 7.28
CA ALA A 109 -0.20 -5.38 7.22
C ALA A 109 0.52 -6.27 8.26
N VAL A 110 -0.05 -6.39 9.47
CA VAL A 110 0.44 -7.26 10.54
C VAL A 110 0.29 -8.72 10.14
N LEU A 111 -0.87 -9.12 9.62
CA LEU A 111 -1.09 -10.47 9.07
C LEU A 111 -0.08 -10.81 7.96
N GLY A 112 0.21 -9.83 7.10
CA GLY A 112 1.26 -9.94 6.12
C GLY A 112 2.64 -10.18 6.75
N HIS A 113 3.03 -9.35 7.72
CA HIS A 113 4.27 -9.51 8.46
C HIS A 113 4.38 -10.88 9.13
N ASP A 114 3.35 -11.32 9.84
CA ASP A 114 3.36 -12.56 10.62
C ASP A 114 3.43 -13.78 9.71
N SER A 115 2.85 -13.70 8.51
CA SER A 115 2.95 -14.76 7.52
C SER A 115 4.37 -14.97 6.95
N LEU A 116 5.29 -14.01 7.12
CA LEU A 116 6.70 -14.19 6.78
C LEU A 116 7.45 -15.07 7.78
N TRP A 117 6.90 -15.28 8.99
CA TRP A 117 7.53 -16.04 10.08
C TRP A 117 6.95 -17.45 10.28
N GLY A 118 6.05 -17.89 9.39
CA GLY A 118 5.48 -19.24 9.37
C GLY A 118 4.14 -19.37 10.12
N PRO A 119 3.27 -20.33 9.74
CA PRO A 119 1.92 -20.39 10.27
C PRO A 119 1.90 -20.91 11.71
N ASP A 120 1.16 -20.25 12.59
CA ASP A 120 0.46 -20.96 13.65
C ASP A 120 -0.46 -22.01 12.97
N PRO A 121 -0.36 -23.31 13.29
CA PRO A 121 -1.15 -24.38 12.66
C PRO A 121 -2.68 -24.16 12.66
N GLN A 122 -3.19 -23.21 13.43
CA GLN A 122 -4.63 -22.90 13.50
C GLN A 122 -5.08 -21.74 12.58
N PHE A 123 -4.16 -21.00 11.97
CA PHE A 123 -4.52 -19.76 11.26
C PHE A 123 -4.63 -19.96 9.74
N GLU A 124 -5.86 -19.99 9.22
CA GLU A 124 -6.11 -19.92 7.77
C GLU A 124 -5.66 -18.56 7.24
N ASN A 125 -4.63 -18.55 6.36
CA ASN A 125 -4.12 -17.31 5.77
C ASN A 125 -4.89 -16.96 4.47
N PRO A 126 -5.64 -15.84 4.43
CA PRO A 126 -6.45 -15.43 3.26
C PRO A 126 -5.62 -15.10 2.01
N TRP A 127 -4.34 -14.74 2.17
CA TRP A 127 -3.45 -14.34 1.07
C TRP A 127 -2.87 -15.54 0.30
N LEU A 128 -2.89 -16.74 0.88
CA LEU A 128 -2.38 -17.97 0.23
C LEU A 128 -3.27 -18.46 -0.94
N ARG A 129 -4.54 -18.02 -1.04
CA ARG A 129 -5.41 -18.41 -2.18
C ARG A 129 -5.14 -17.64 -3.48
N ARG A 130 -4.42 -16.52 -3.44
CA ARG A 130 -4.26 -15.61 -4.59
C ARG A 130 -2.92 -15.73 -5.33
N SER A 131 -1.96 -16.50 -4.85
CA SER A 131 -0.61 -16.49 -5.41
C SER A 131 -0.06 -17.90 -5.67
N ARG A 132 0.14 -18.24 -6.96
CA ARG A 132 0.87 -19.46 -7.39
C ARG A 132 2.35 -19.46 -6.98
N VAL A 133 2.85 -18.38 -6.39
CA VAL A 133 4.28 -18.15 -6.09
C VAL A 133 4.72 -18.87 -4.79
N TYR A 134 3.78 -19.29 -3.94
CA TYR A 134 4.10 -19.84 -2.62
C TYR A 134 4.60 -21.29 -2.60
N SER A 135 4.53 -22.06 -3.70
CA SER A 135 5.05 -23.44 -3.66
C SER A 135 6.59 -23.51 -3.67
N GLN A 136 7.30 -22.39 -3.87
CA GLN A 136 8.76 -22.35 -4.01
C GLN A 136 9.49 -21.54 -2.93
N LEU A 137 8.77 -20.82 -2.05
CA LEU A 137 9.38 -20.00 -0.99
C LEU A 137 9.33 -20.65 0.40
N CYS A 138 8.74 -21.85 0.55
CA CYS A 138 8.71 -22.59 1.83
C CYS A 138 10.06 -23.14 2.30
N TYR A 139 11.18 -22.78 1.67
CA TYR A 139 12.52 -23.08 2.16
C TYR A 139 13.44 -21.88 1.93
N TRP A 140 13.60 -21.05 2.96
CA TRP A 140 14.84 -20.28 3.12
C TRP A 140 15.61 -20.84 4.33
N PRO A 141 16.87 -21.27 4.16
CA PRO A 141 17.66 -21.76 5.27
C PRO A 141 18.14 -20.58 6.11
N ALA A 142 18.00 -20.68 7.42
CA ALA A 142 18.73 -19.83 8.35
C ALA A 142 20.23 -20.12 8.17
N GLY A 143 21.00 -19.07 7.87
CA GLY A 143 22.46 -19.07 7.81
C GLY A 143 22.95 -17.67 8.11
#